data_AF-A0A0B7I0K0-F1
#
_entry.id   AF-A0A0B7I0K0-F1
#
_cell.length_a   1.000
_cell.length_b   1.000
_cell.length_c   1.000
_cell.angle_alpha   90.00
_cell.angle_beta   90.00
_cell.angle_gamma   90.00
#
_symmetry.space_group_name_H-M   'P 1'
#
loop_
_entity.id
_entity.type
_entity.pdbx_description
1 polymer ?
#
loop_
_entity_poly.entity_id
_entity_poly.type
_entity_poly.pdbx_seq_one_letter_code
_entity_poly.pdbx_strand_id
1 'polypeptide(L)'
;MILSKNLLWLVLVMISLSAYSQNGITIVESENIKTLIEVKKEIAKSEKHIQIQIYNGNISGANQAMETAKSKFKLPASLSFETPNYKVRIGVFRTRLDAERQLVEVKKVFPAAFIWNPTTY
;
A
#
# COMPACT_ATOMS: atom_id res chain seq x y z
N MET A 1 -63.65 1.07 -16.09
CA MET A 1 -62.41 1.77 -15.65
C MET A 1 -61.63 1.01 -14.57
N ILE A 2 -62.27 0.22 -13.70
CA ILE A 2 -61.59 -0.54 -12.63
C ILE A 2 -60.94 -1.83 -13.18
N LEU A 3 -61.62 -2.54 -14.10
CA LEU A 3 -61.11 -3.79 -14.67
C LEU A 3 -59.82 -3.59 -15.51
N SER A 4 -59.72 -2.47 -16.24
CA SER A 4 -58.52 -2.11 -17.01
C SER A 4 -57.35 -1.68 -16.12
N LYS A 5 -57.61 -1.10 -14.94
CA LYS A 5 -56.59 -0.77 -13.93
C LYS A 5 -55.99 -2.04 -13.30
N ASN A 6 -56.81 -3.05 -13.05
CA ASN A 6 -56.36 -4.33 -12.48
C ASN A 6 -55.51 -5.12 -13.49
N LEU A 7 -55.85 -5.06 -14.78
CA LEU A 7 -55.05 -5.65 -15.85
C LEU A 7 -53.68 -4.98 -15.98
N LEU A 8 -53.63 -3.65 -15.84
CA LEU A 8 -52.38 -2.89 -15.88
C LEU A 8 -51.44 -3.23 -14.70
N TRP A 9 -52.01 -3.44 -13.51
CA TRP A 9 -51.26 -3.89 -12.33
C TRP A 9 -50.68 -5.30 -12.51
N LEU A 10 -51.43 -6.22 -13.13
CA LEU A 10 -50.97 -7.58 -13.42
C LEU A 10 -49.77 -7.58 -14.38
N VAL A 11 -49.81 -6.75 -15.41
CA VAL A 11 -48.71 -6.61 -16.38
C VAL A 11 -47.46 -6.02 -15.72
N LEU A 12 -47.62 -5.06 -14.80
CA LEU A 12 -46.50 -4.45 -14.08
C LEU A 12 -45.76 -5.47 -13.18
N VAL A 13 -46.49 -6.39 -12.55
CA VAL A 13 -45.93 -7.47 -11.72
C VAL A 13 -45.19 -8.51 -12.57
N MET A 14 -45.66 -8.79 -13.78
CA MET A 14 -44.98 -9.73 -14.68
C MET A 14 -43.66 -9.16 -15.23
N ILE A 15 -43.54 -7.84 -15.39
CA ILE A 15 -42.30 -7.18 -15.86
C ILE A 15 -41.23 -7.14 -14.76
N SER A 16 -41.60 -7.08 -13.48
CA SER A 16 -40.63 -7.10 -12.37
C SER A 16 -40.03 -8.48 -12.11
N LEU A 17 -40.72 -9.56 -12.51
CA LEU A 17 -40.21 -10.94 -12.44
C LEU A 17 -39.10 -11.21 -13.48
N SER A 18 -39.05 -10.46 -14.58
CA SER A 18 -38.02 -10.55 -15.62
C SER A 18 -36.81 -9.63 -15.37
N ALA A 19 -36.82 -8.83 -14.30
CA ALA A 19 -35.80 -7.84 -13.99
C ALA A 19 -34.58 -8.39 -13.21
N TYR A 20 -34.39 -9.71 -13.16
CA TYR A 20 -33.18 -10.31 -12.60
C TYR A 20 -32.05 -10.33 -13.64
N SER A 21 -31.23 -9.28 -13.64
CA SER A 21 -29.91 -9.29 -14.28
C SER A 21 -28.84 -9.29 -13.20
N GLN A 22 -28.39 -10.47 -12.83
CA GLN A 22 -27.04 -10.68 -12.31
C GLN A 22 -26.48 -11.85 -13.11
N ASN A 23 -25.88 -11.53 -14.27
CA ASN A 23 -24.92 -12.44 -14.87
C ASN A 23 -23.81 -12.58 -13.83
N GLY A 24 -23.87 -13.66 -13.05
CA GLY A 24 -22.83 -14.02 -12.10
C GLY A 24 -21.52 -13.98 -12.84
N ILE A 25 -20.71 -12.98 -12.53
CA ILE A 25 -19.34 -12.93 -12.99
C ILE A 25 -18.68 -14.11 -12.30
N THR A 26 -18.65 -15.28 -12.96
CA THR A 26 -17.65 -16.29 -12.68
C THR A 26 -16.34 -15.61 -12.98
N ILE A 27 -15.74 -15.02 -11.94
CA ILE A 27 -14.33 -14.67 -11.94
C ILE A 27 -13.64 -16.01 -12.09
N VAL A 28 -13.40 -16.41 -13.34
CA VAL A 28 -12.47 -17.48 -13.66
C VAL A 28 -11.13 -16.90 -13.25
N GLU A 29 -10.81 -17.12 -11.98
CA GLU A 29 -9.54 -16.82 -11.38
C GLU A 29 -8.54 -17.78 -12.03
N SER A 30 -8.17 -17.46 -13.28
CA SER A 30 -7.24 -18.27 -14.04
C SER A 30 -5.97 -18.40 -13.22
N GLU A 31 -5.53 -19.63 -13.02
CA GLU A 31 -4.34 -19.99 -12.22
C GLU A 31 -3.10 -19.18 -12.65
N ASN A 32 -3.06 -18.78 -13.93
CA ASN A 32 -2.09 -17.88 -14.53
C ASN A 32 -2.05 -16.46 -13.90
N ILE A 33 -3.19 -15.92 -13.45
CA ILE A 33 -3.24 -14.61 -12.78
C ILE A 33 -2.72 -14.73 -11.35
N LYS A 34 -3.05 -15.82 -10.64
CA LYS A 34 -2.52 -16.08 -9.30
C LYS A 34 -1.00 -16.22 -9.32
N THR A 35 -0.49 -17.03 -10.25
CA THR A 35 0.97 -17.22 -10.43
C THR A 35 1.66 -15.92 -10.81
N LEU A 36 1.09 -15.08 -11.70
CA LEU A 36 1.66 -13.75 -12.00
C LEU A 36 1.70 -12.83 -10.78
N ILE A 37 0.65 -12.83 -9.95
CA ILE A 37 0.59 -12.04 -8.71
C ILE A 37 1.64 -12.53 -7.72
N GLU A 38 1.80 -13.85 -7.58
CA GLU A 38 2.82 -14.46 -6.72
C GLU A 38 4.23 -14.13 -7.19
N VAL A 39 4.54 -14.30 -8.48
CA VAL A 39 5.85 -13.94 -9.06
C VAL A 39 6.14 -12.44 -8.87
N LYS A 40 5.17 -11.55 -9.11
CA LYS A 40 5.35 -10.11 -8.86
C LYS A 40 5.63 -9.80 -7.39
N LYS A 41 4.99 -10.53 -6.48
CA LYS A 41 5.19 -10.40 -5.03
C LYS A 41 6.56 -10.93 -4.60
N GLU A 42 7.04 -12.01 -5.20
CA GLU A 42 8.38 -12.55 -4.98
C GLU A 42 9.46 -11.60 -5.47
N ILE A 43 9.31 -11.04 -6.69
CA ILE A 43 10.24 -10.05 -7.22
C ILE A 43 10.30 -8.82 -6.29
N ALA A 44 9.15 -8.29 -5.89
CA ALA A 44 9.07 -7.15 -4.96
C ALA A 44 9.69 -7.43 -3.57
N LYS A 45 9.64 -8.69 -3.11
CA LYS A 45 10.33 -9.14 -1.88
C LYS A 45 11.84 -9.31 -2.09
N SER A 46 12.26 -9.75 -3.27
CA SER A 46 13.66 -10.04 -3.60
C SER A 46 14.48 -8.79 -3.89
N GLU A 47 13.84 -7.71 -4.35
CA GLU A 47 14.50 -6.43 -4.57
C GLU A 47 14.94 -5.86 -3.22
N LYS A 48 16.26 -5.86 -3.01
CA LYS A 48 16.90 -5.26 -1.84
C LYS A 48 16.80 -3.75 -1.99
N HIS A 49 15.90 -3.16 -1.23
CA HIS A 49 15.72 -1.73 -1.25
C HIS A 49 16.59 -1.07 -0.19
N ILE A 50 17.37 -0.09 -0.61
CA ILE A 50 18.12 0.77 0.28
C ILE A 50 17.15 1.80 0.87
N GLN A 51 17.24 2.06 2.17
CA GLN A 51 16.41 3.05 2.85
C GLN A 51 17.26 3.99 3.68
N ILE A 52 16.69 5.10 4.13
CA ILE A 52 17.35 6.02 5.05
C ILE A 52 16.70 5.89 6.41
N GLN A 53 17.45 5.45 7.42
CA GLN A 53 16.98 5.42 8.79
C GLN A 53 17.13 6.81 9.39
N ILE A 54 16.05 7.34 9.98
CA ILE A 54 16.00 8.71 10.53
C ILE A 54 15.83 8.75 12.05
N TYR A 55 15.39 7.64 12.66
CA TYR A 55 15.15 7.55 14.10
C TYR A 55 15.42 6.14 14.63
N ASN A 56 15.85 6.07 15.89
CA ASN A 56 16.04 4.84 16.67
C ASN A 56 15.79 5.15 18.15
N GLY A 57 14.74 4.60 18.76
CA GLY A 57 14.42 4.88 20.16
C GLY A 57 13.05 4.42 20.59
N ASN A 58 12.35 5.22 21.39
CA ASN A 58 11.03 4.87 21.92
C ASN A 58 9.90 5.11 20.90
N ILE A 59 8.70 4.60 21.20
CA ILE A 59 7.54 4.72 20.32
C ILE A 59 7.09 6.18 20.11
N SER A 60 7.19 7.02 21.15
CA SER A 60 6.75 8.42 21.09
C SER A 60 7.60 9.22 20.10
N GLY A 61 8.93 9.14 20.19
CA GLY A 61 9.83 9.80 19.25
C GLY A 61 9.76 9.19 17.85
N ALA A 62 9.49 7.89 17.72
CA ALA A 62 9.29 7.25 16.43
C ALA A 62 8.03 7.79 15.72
N ASN A 63 6.92 7.99 16.45
CA ASN A 63 5.71 8.59 15.90
C ASN A 63 5.92 10.05 15.49
N GLN A 64 6.63 10.83 16.31
CA GLN A 64 6.96 12.21 15.97
C GLN A 64 7.87 12.31 14.73
N ALA A 65 8.87 11.43 14.62
CA ALA A 65 9.73 11.35 13.46
C ALA A 65 8.95 10.92 12.20
N MET A 66 7.98 10.02 12.35
CA MET A 66 7.09 9.59 11.27
C MET A 66 6.23 10.74 10.73
N GLU A 67 5.60 11.52 11.61
CA GLU A 67 4.78 12.68 11.22
C GLU A 67 5.62 13.77 10.55
N THR A 68 6.80 14.05 11.13
CA THR A 68 7.75 15.01 10.56
C THR A 68 8.24 14.55 9.18
N ALA A 69 8.52 13.26 9.02
CA ALA A 69 8.92 12.70 7.72
C ALA A 69 7.82 12.82 6.66
N LYS A 70 6.58 12.46 7.01
CA LYS A 70 5.42 12.54 6.11
C LYS A 70 5.09 13.97 5.68
N SER A 71 5.31 14.95 6.56
CA SER A 71 5.06 16.36 6.24
C SER A 71 6.19 16.99 5.41
N LYS A 72 7.45 16.61 5.65
CA LYS A 72 8.62 17.22 4.99
C LYS A 72 9.03 16.55 3.69
N PHE A 73 8.79 15.25 3.55
CA PHE A 73 9.26 14.46 2.41
C PHE A 73 8.09 13.74 1.75
N LYS A 74 8.06 13.75 0.41
CA LYS A 74 7.11 12.94 -0.40
C LYS A 74 7.61 11.50 -0.57
N LEU A 75 8.26 10.97 0.46
CA LEU A 75 8.85 9.63 0.47
C LEU A 75 8.02 8.71 1.37
N PRO A 76 7.91 7.41 1.03
CA PRO A 76 7.28 6.45 1.92
C PRO A 76 8.08 6.38 3.23
N ALA A 77 7.37 6.37 4.36
CA ALA A 77 7.96 6.24 5.69
C ALA A 77 7.42 4.98 6.37
N SER A 78 8.30 4.23 7.01
CA SER A 78 8.02 2.92 7.63
C SER A 78 8.52 2.89 9.07
N LEU A 79 7.72 2.30 9.95
CA LEU A 79 8.04 2.08 11.35
C LEU A 79 8.28 0.58 11.53
N SER A 80 9.39 0.24 12.14
CA SER A 80 9.74 -1.15 12.48
C SER A 80 10.15 -1.23 13.93
N PHE A 81 9.80 -2.32 14.59
CA PHE A 81 10.23 -2.60 15.94
C PHE A 81 11.34 -3.65 15.90
N GLU A 82 12.49 -3.30 16.46
CA GLU A 82 13.63 -4.19 16.62
C GLU A 82 14.14 -4.05 18.05
N THR A 83 13.90 -5.08 18.87
CA THR A 83 14.15 -5.03 20.31
C THR A 83 15.52 -4.43 20.63
N PRO A 84 15.60 -3.43 21.54
CA PRO A 84 14.51 -2.84 22.33
C PRO A 84 13.83 -1.60 21.72
N ASN A 85 14.16 -1.22 20.48
CA ASN A 85 13.84 0.10 19.93
C ASN A 85 12.89 0.08 18.73
N TYR A 86 12.18 1.19 18.56
CA TYR A 86 11.47 1.54 17.34
C TYR A 86 12.38 2.30 16.40
N LYS A 87 12.42 1.87 15.14
CA LYS A 87 13.20 2.46 14.06
C LYS A 87 12.27 3.01 13.00
N VAL A 88 12.56 4.22 12.54
CA VAL A 88 11.85 4.86 11.43
C VAL A 88 12.77 4.94 10.23
N ARG A 89 12.31 4.41 9.09
CA ARG A 89 13.03 4.43 7.82
C ARG A 89 12.18 5.10 6.76
N ILE A 90 12.80 5.89 5.90
CA ILE A 90 12.15 6.61 4.81
C ILE A 90 12.81 6.30 3.47
N GLY A 91 11.99 6.36 2.42
CA GLY A 91 12.42 6.11 1.06
C GLY A 91 12.65 4.63 0.77
N VAL A 92 12.67 4.35 -0.53
CA VAL A 92 12.89 3.04 -1.11
C VAL A 92 13.75 3.31 -2.35
N PHE A 93 15.05 3.08 -2.25
CA PHE A 93 16.03 3.45 -3.27
C PHE A 93 16.61 2.19 -3.91
N ARG A 94 16.74 2.21 -5.24
CA ARG A 94 17.35 1.12 -6.01
C ARG A 94 18.87 1.15 -5.98
N THR A 95 19.46 2.35 -5.97
CA THR A 95 20.91 2.53 -5.97
C THR A 95 21.37 3.27 -4.72
N ARG A 96 22.60 2.99 -4.29
CA ARG A 96 23.21 3.69 -3.16
C ARG A 96 23.39 5.17 -3.46
N LEU A 97 23.74 5.52 -4.70
CA LEU A 97 23.94 6.91 -5.14
C LEU A 97 22.66 7.73 -4.97
N ASP A 98 21.49 7.18 -5.34
CA ASP A 98 20.21 7.86 -5.17
C ASP A 98 19.87 8.07 -3.69
N ALA A 99 20.14 7.07 -2.85
CA ALA A 99 19.98 7.18 -1.41
C ALA A 99 20.91 8.24 -0.80
N GLU A 100 22.16 8.32 -1.25
CA GLU A 100 23.13 9.32 -0.79
C GLU A 100 22.73 10.74 -1.19
N ARG A 101 22.24 10.94 -2.42
CA ARG A 101 21.69 12.24 -2.85
C ARG A 101 20.55 12.68 -1.95
N GLN A 102 19.59 11.79 -1.69
CA GLN A 102 18.44 12.11 -0.84
C GLN A 102 18.85 12.30 0.62
N LEU A 103 19.85 11.55 1.10
CA LEU A 103 20.36 11.66 2.47
C LEU A 103 20.82 13.07 2.81
N VAL A 104 21.43 13.80 1.87
CA VAL A 104 21.87 15.18 2.09
C VAL A 104 20.70 16.09 2.48
N GLU A 105 19.54 15.94 1.85
CA GLU A 105 18.34 16.69 2.20
C GLU A 105 17.73 16.23 3.52
N VAL A 106 17.68 14.90 3.72
CA VAL A 106 17.13 14.31 4.94
C VAL A 106 17.93 14.74 6.17
N LYS A 107 19.26 14.81 6.06
CA LYS A 107 20.15 15.25 7.14
C LYS A 107 19.92 16.69 7.59
N LYS A 108 19.32 17.55 6.77
CA LYS A 108 18.94 18.91 7.17
C LYS A 108 17.84 18.91 8.24
N VAL A 109 16.99 17.88 8.26
CA VAL A 109 15.88 17.72 9.22
C VAL A 109 16.24 16.70 10.30
N PHE A 110 16.93 15.62 9.92
CA PHE A 110 17.33 14.52 10.80
C PHE A 110 18.85 14.35 10.74
N PRO A 111 19.63 15.08 11.55
CA PRO A 111 21.09 15.06 11.47
C PRO A 111 21.71 13.67 11.69
N ALA A 112 21.06 12.84 12.50
CA ALA A 112 21.46 11.46 12.79
C ALA A 112 21.05 10.46 11.70
N ALA A 113 20.48 10.91 10.58
CA ALA A 113 20.04 10.02 9.52
C ALA A 113 21.22 9.34 8.82
N PHE A 114 21.04 8.06 8.49
CA PHE A 114 22.05 7.25 7.80
C PHE A 114 21.41 6.26 6.82
N ILE A 115 22.20 5.78 5.87
CA ILE A 115 21.77 4.78 4.90
C ILE A 115 21.70 3.41 5.57
N TRP A 116 20.53 2.81 5.52
CA TRP A 116 20.27 1.45 5.92
C TRP A 116 20.17 0.58 4.66
N ASN A 117 20.99 -0.47 4.61
CA ASN A 117 20.98 -1.45 3.53
C ASN A 117 20.77 -2.84 4.16
N PRO A 118 19.78 -3.64 3.72
CA PRO A 118 19.67 -5.03 4.12
C PRO A 118 20.81 -5.82 3.46
N THR A 119 21.88 -6.07 4.21
CA THR A 119 23.06 -6.76 3.68
C THR A 119 22.74 -8.21 3.30
N THR A 120 23.23 -8.59 2.13
CA THR A 120 23.54 -9.95 1.68
C THR A 120 24.59 -10.64 2.54
N TYR A 121 24.30 -11.49 3.52
CA TYR A 121 25.33 -12.41 4.03
C TYR A 121 25.42 -13.62 3.11
#